data_AF-A0A1R1X5M0-F1
#
_entry.id   AF-A0A1R1X5M0-F1
#
_cell.length_a   1.000
_cell.length_b   1.000
_cell.length_c   1.000
_cell.angle_alpha   90.00
_cell.angle_beta   90.00
_cell.angle_gamma   90.00
#
_symmetry.space_group_name_H-M   'P 1'
#
loop_
_entity.id
_entity.type
_entity.pdbx_description
1 polymer ?
#
loop_
_entity_poly.entity_id
_entity_poly.type
_entity_poly.pdbx_seq_one_letter_code
_entity_poly.pdbx_strand_id
1 'polypeptide(L)'
;MVPISTYEDPEWMKNVYSDLNFVTICDKGDNREFCDINTERTYDYQELPKKSFDIFNRICGYERQYKVIVKMDFDVFIGKSYLYEVFSFMVENHSMRIYFGDPMGQTTESKGTAMNGKIYAVTSNIISDYCSCNTPEPGKRLEDMWFGQTVVECVKKKGYKPEEQIIYYHSKENLIYHKRYKKNNVDLQAGRKIEKKNKNN
;
A
#
# COMPACT_ATOMS: atom_id res chain seq x y z
N MET A 1 -6.79 -2.67 1.17
CA MET A 1 -7.10 -1.25 1.38
C MET A 1 -6.72 -0.49 0.14
N VAL A 2 -7.64 0.33 -0.36
CA VAL A 2 -7.41 1.19 -1.52
C VAL A 2 -7.77 2.62 -1.13
N PRO A 3 -6.78 3.50 -0.90
CA PRO A 3 -7.05 4.92 -0.74
C PRO A 3 -7.65 5.48 -2.03
N ILE A 4 -8.83 6.08 -1.93
CA ILE A 4 -9.56 6.67 -3.05
C ILE A 4 -9.64 8.18 -2.86
N SER A 5 -9.52 8.90 -3.96
CA SER A 5 -9.76 10.33 -4.09
C SER A 5 -11.11 10.64 -4.74
N THR A 6 -11.58 11.88 -4.60
CA THR A 6 -12.90 12.31 -5.09
C THR A 6 -13.07 12.27 -6.62
N TYR A 7 -11.98 12.15 -7.36
CA TYR A 7 -11.96 12.13 -8.83
C TYR A 7 -11.68 10.75 -9.43
N GLU A 8 -11.45 9.74 -8.59
CA GLU A 8 -11.34 8.34 -9.03
C GLU A 8 -12.73 7.71 -9.06
N ASP A 9 -12.86 6.64 -9.85
CA ASP A 9 -14.09 5.89 -10.07
C ASP A 9 -13.97 4.45 -9.49
N PRO A 10 -14.35 4.23 -8.22
CA PRO A 10 -14.22 2.92 -7.59
C PRO A 10 -15.12 1.84 -8.16
N GLU A 11 -16.17 2.19 -8.92
CA GLU A 11 -16.99 1.20 -9.62
C GLU A 11 -16.15 0.44 -10.66
N TRP A 12 -15.30 1.15 -11.40
CA TRP A 12 -14.34 0.54 -12.31
C TRP A 12 -13.47 -0.52 -11.62
N MET A 13 -12.92 -0.18 -10.45
CA MET A 13 -12.05 -1.10 -9.70
C MET A 13 -12.82 -2.31 -9.16
N LYS A 14 -14.06 -2.13 -8.69
CA LYS A 14 -14.97 -3.22 -8.28
C LYS A 14 -15.25 -4.19 -9.43
N ASN A 15 -15.35 -3.69 -10.65
CA ASN A 15 -15.54 -4.54 -11.82
C ASN A 15 -14.26 -5.30 -12.21
N VAL A 16 -13.10 -4.63 -12.20
CA VAL A 16 -11.82 -5.25 -12.56
C VAL A 16 -11.39 -6.31 -11.53
N TYR A 17 -11.63 -6.05 -10.24
CA TYR A 17 -11.20 -6.87 -9.11
C TYR A 17 -12.38 -7.43 -8.31
N SER A 18 -13.47 -7.81 -8.99
CA SER A 18 -14.70 -8.35 -8.38
C SER A 18 -14.50 -9.64 -7.57
N ASP A 19 -13.38 -10.32 -7.78
CA ASP A 19 -12.93 -11.52 -7.08
C ASP A 19 -12.02 -11.23 -5.88
N LEU A 20 -11.70 -9.97 -5.61
CA LEU A 20 -10.92 -9.55 -4.44
C LEU A 20 -11.84 -8.83 -3.45
N ASN A 21 -11.70 -9.19 -2.16
CA ASN A 21 -12.26 -8.39 -1.09
C ASN A 21 -11.32 -7.20 -0.84
N PHE A 22 -11.80 -6.00 -1.10
CA PHE A 22 -11.07 -4.78 -0.77
C PHE A 22 -11.95 -3.81 0.02
N VAL A 23 -11.26 -3.00 0.82
CA VAL A 23 -11.83 -1.90 1.58
C VAL A 23 -11.34 -0.61 0.92
N THR A 24 -12.26 0.20 0.43
CA THR A 24 -11.98 1.53 -0.09
C THR A 24 -11.91 2.53 1.07
N ILE A 25 -10.99 3.48 0.97
CA ILE A 25 -10.79 4.49 2.01
C ILE A 25 -10.84 5.88 1.38
N CYS A 26 -11.94 6.57 1.65
CA CYS A 26 -12.22 7.90 1.12
C CYS A 26 -11.94 8.99 2.16
N ASP A 27 -11.80 10.20 1.66
CA ASP A 27 -11.59 11.37 2.50
C ASP A 27 -12.88 11.76 3.24
N LYS A 28 -12.75 12.61 4.28
CA LYS A 28 -13.92 13.18 4.97
C LYS A 28 -14.84 13.90 3.98
N GLY A 29 -16.14 13.63 4.10
CA GLY A 29 -17.20 14.27 3.30
C GLY A 29 -17.44 13.62 1.94
N ASP A 30 -16.68 12.59 1.59
CA ASP A 30 -16.95 11.76 0.42
C ASP A 30 -18.05 10.73 0.74
N ASN A 31 -19.30 11.08 0.39
CA ASN A 31 -20.48 10.29 0.69
C ASN A 31 -20.86 9.32 -0.44
N ARG A 32 -19.93 9.02 -1.37
CA ARG A 32 -20.20 8.10 -2.46
C ARG A 32 -20.37 6.69 -1.88
N GLU A 33 -21.38 5.94 -2.33
CA GLU A 33 -21.80 4.66 -1.72
C GLU A 33 -20.70 3.59 -1.67
N PHE A 34 -19.66 3.75 -2.48
CA PHE A 34 -18.55 2.82 -2.56
C PHE A 34 -17.45 3.09 -1.53
N CYS A 35 -17.59 4.08 -0.65
CA CYS A 35 -16.63 4.38 0.41
C CYS A 35 -16.91 3.52 1.65
N ASP A 36 -16.13 2.46 1.84
CA ASP A 36 -16.29 1.56 2.99
C ASP A 36 -15.85 2.22 4.30
N ILE A 37 -14.84 3.09 4.21
CA ILE A 37 -14.30 3.86 5.33
C ILE A 37 -14.06 5.32 4.90
N ASN A 38 -14.55 6.26 5.72
CA ASN A 38 -14.15 7.66 5.64
C ASN A 38 -13.11 8.00 6.70
N THR A 39 -12.08 8.75 6.30
CA THR A 39 -11.11 9.37 7.22
C THR A 39 -11.72 10.57 7.95
N GLU A 40 -11.07 11.01 9.02
CA GLU A 40 -11.54 12.14 9.84
C GLU A 40 -11.23 13.52 9.24
N ARG A 41 -10.42 13.55 8.18
CA ARG A 41 -9.96 14.75 7.49
C ARG A 41 -9.88 14.52 5.97
N THR A 42 -9.74 15.62 5.25
CA THR A 42 -9.44 15.66 3.81
C THR A 42 -7.95 15.83 3.59
N TYR A 43 -7.41 15.27 2.51
CA TYR A 43 -5.98 15.31 2.22
C TYR A 43 -5.70 15.88 0.84
N ASP A 44 -4.60 16.60 0.72
CA ASP A 44 -3.98 16.85 -0.57
C ASP A 44 -2.91 15.78 -0.90
N TYR A 45 -2.33 15.88 -2.10
CA TYR A 45 -1.30 14.94 -2.55
C TYR A 45 -0.02 14.96 -1.69
N GLN A 46 0.35 16.09 -1.07
CA GLN A 46 1.51 16.19 -0.20
C GLN A 46 1.24 15.60 1.20
N GLU A 47 -0.02 15.37 1.52
CA GLU A 47 -0.48 14.79 2.79
C GLU A 47 -0.79 13.29 2.71
N LEU A 48 -0.45 12.61 1.61
CA LEU A 48 -0.60 11.16 1.49
C LEU A 48 0.05 10.36 2.65
N PRO A 49 1.25 10.73 3.19
CA PRO A 49 1.77 10.06 4.38
C PRO A 49 0.85 10.16 5.59
N LYS A 50 0.20 11.32 5.79
CA LYS A 50 -0.77 11.53 6.88
C LYS A 50 -2.01 10.67 6.67
N LYS A 51 -2.47 10.54 5.42
CA LYS A 51 -3.57 9.63 5.07
C LYS A 51 -3.21 8.18 5.42
N SER A 52 -2.02 7.70 5.03
CA SER A 52 -1.59 6.34 5.41
C SER A 52 -1.41 6.18 6.92
N PHE A 53 -0.91 7.19 7.63
CA PHE A 53 -0.83 7.18 9.09
C PHE A 53 -2.21 6.97 9.74
N ASP A 54 -3.22 7.76 9.34
CA ASP A 54 -4.57 7.61 9.86
C ASP A 54 -5.19 6.24 9.52
N ILE A 55 -4.91 5.74 8.31
CA ILE A 55 -5.37 4.41 7.86
C ILE A 55 -4.78 3.30 8.73
N PHE A 56 -3.46 3.27 8.92
CA PHE A 56 -2.82 2.22 9.71
C PHE A 56 -3.15 2.34 11.20
N ASN A 57 -3.27 3.55 11.73
CA ASN A 57 -3.70 3.76 13.12
C ASN A 57 -5.12 3.29 13.36
N ARG A 58 -6.02 3.41 12.38
CA ARG A 58 -7.38 2.89 12.49
C ARG A 58 -7.43 1.36 12.58
N ILE A 59 -6.43 0.68 12.03
CA ILE A 59 -6.33 -0.79 12.11
C ILE A 59 -5.81 -1.24 13.49
N CYS A 60 -5.09 -0.37 14.21
CA CYS A 60 -4.62 -0.70 15.55
C CYS A 60 -5.78 -0.99 16.50
N GLY A 61 -5.70 -2.13 17.20
CA GLY A 61 -6.77 -2.72 17.99
C GLY A 61 -7.53 -3.84 17.26
N TYR A 62 -7.46 -3.89 15.94
CA TYR A 62 -8.10 -4.89 15.08
C TYR A 62 -7.11 -5.66 14.21
N GLU A 63 -5.80 -5.36 14.30
CA GLU A 63 -4.77 -5.87 13.39
C GLU A 63 -4.65 -7.39 13.40
N ARG A 64 -5.02 -8.04 14.52
CA ARG A 64 -5.00 -9.51 14.65
C ARG A 64 -6.18 -10.21 13.99
N GLN A 65 -7.21 -9.48 13.54
CA GLN A 65 -8.33 -10.04 12.80
C GLN A 65 -7.96 -10.36 11.35
N TYR A 66 -6.93 -9.71 10.81
CA TYR A 66 -6.46 -9.89 9.45
C TYR A 66 -5.07 -10.51 9.46
N LYS A 67 -4.86 -11.60 8.71
CA LYS A 67 -3.54 -12.23 8.60
C LYS A 67 -2.57 -11.43 7.73
N VAL A 68 -3.10 -10.82 6.67
CA VAL A 68 -2.36 -10.01 5.70
C VAL A 68 -3.15 -8.75 5.40
N ILE A 69 -2.45 -7.63 5.39
CA ILE A 69 -3.01 -6.30 5.12
C ILE A 69 -2.31 -5.76 3.87
N VAL A 70 -3.11 -5.43 2.86
CA VAL A 70 -2.64 -5.00 1.54
C VAL A 70 -3.01 -3.54 1.35
N LYS A 71 -2.06 -2.72 0.92
CA LYS A 71 -2.32 -1.39 0.35
C LYS A 71 -2.09 -1.46 -1.16
N MET A 72 -3.03 -0.93 -1.92
CA MET A 72 -2.99 -0.89 -3.38
C MET A 72 -3.46 0.48 -3.86
N ASP A 73 -2.80 1.03 -4.88
CA ASP A 73 -3.26 2.23 -5.59
C ASP A 73 -4.43 1.86 -6.53
N PHE A 74 -5.29 2.84 -6.82
CA PHE A 74 -6.47 2.63 -7.68
C PHE A 74 -6.11 2.19 -9.10
N ASP A 75 -5.04 2.73 -9.69
CA ASP A 75 -4.68 2.58 -11.10
C ASP A 75 -3.65 1.47 -11.36
N VAL A 76 -3.78 0.34 -10.65
CA VAL A 76 -2.93 -0.84 -10.77
C VAL A 76 -3.63 -1.97 -11.51
N PHE A 77 -2.89 -2.68 -12.37
CA PHE A 77 -3.29 -3.91 -13.05
C PHE A 77 -2.40 -5.07 -12.59
N ILE A 78 -3.01 -6.17 -12.15
CA ILE A 78 -2.27 -7.27 -11.52
C ILE A 78 -2.59 -8.60 -12.19
N GLY A 79 -1.57 -9.43 -12.39
CA GLY A 79 -1.75 -10.85 -12.66
C GLY A 79 -2.41 -11.54 -11.46
N LYS A 80 -3.73 -11.76 -11.51
CA LYS A 80 -4.53 -12.24 -10.38
C LYS A 80 -4.04 -13.57 -9.81
N SER A 81 -3.66 -14.53 -10.66
CA SER A 81 -3.09 -15.81 -10.22
C SER A 81 -1.81 -15.63 -9.42
N TYR A 82 -0.93 -14.74 -9.88
CA TYR A 82 0.30 -14.41 -9.18
C TYR A 82 0.02 -13.77 -7.81
N LEU A 83 -0.92 -12.82 -7.74
CA LEU A 83 -1.27 -12.19 -6.47
C LEU A 83 -1.90 -13.18 -5.49
N TYR A 84 -2.73 -14.11 -5.99
CA TYR A 84 -3.31 -15.18 -5.20
C TYR A 84 -2.23 -16.08 -4.58
N GLU A 85 -1.23 -16.50 -5.36
CA GLU A 85 -0.09 -17.30 -4.85
C GLU A 85 0.69 -16.56 -3.77
N VAL A 86 1.00 -15.27 -4.01
CA VAL A 86 1.71 -14.40 -3.06
C VAL A 86 0.93 -14.28 -1.74
N PHE A 87 -0.37 -13.98 -1.82
CA PHE A 87 -1.19 -13.80 -0.62
C PHE A 87 -1.42 -15.11 0.12
N SER A 88 -1.58 -16.23 -0.60
CA SER A 88 -1.70 -17.55 0.03
C SER A 88 -0.45 -17.86 0.86
N PHE A 89 0.74 -17.65 0.29
CA PHE A 89 1.99 -17.81 1.00
C PHE A 89 2.07 -16.92 2.25
N MET A 90 1.74 -15.63 2.12
CA MET A 90 1.77 -14.70 3.27
C MET A 90 0.74 -15.05 4.35
N VAL A 91 -0.44 -15.54 3.96
CA VAL A 91 -1.51 -15.97 4.88
C VAL A 91 -1.11 -17.24 5.62
N GLU A 92 -0.48 -18.20 4.95
CA GLU A 92 0.04 -19.43 5.57
C GLU A 92 1.19 -19.13 6.54
N ASN A 93 1.98 -18.08 6.25
CA ASN A 93 3.16 -17.68 7.02
C ASN A 93 2.94 -16.37 7.81
N HIS A 94 1.70 -16.06 8.19
CA HIS A 94 1.33 -14.76 8.76
C HIS A 94 1.95 -14.46 10.14
N SER A 95 2.48 -15.48 10.82
CA SER A 95 3.25 -15.34 12.06
C SER A 95 4.66 -14.79 11.83
N MET A 96 5.15 -14.82 10.58
CA MET A 96 6.42 -14.19 10.20
C MET A 96 6.21 -12.72 9.86
N ARG A 97 7.27 -11.91 9.89
CA ARG A 97 7.24 -10.49 9.49
C ARG A 97 7.51 -10.32 8.01
N ILE A 98 6.59 -10.78 7.16
CA ILE A 98 6.73 -10.66 5.71
C ILE A 98 6.24 -9.30 5.23
N TYR A 99 7.09 -8.58 4.50
CA TYR A 99 6.79 -7.31 3.82
C TYR A 99 6.97 -7.50 2.30
N PHE A 100 5.85 -7.54 1.59
CA PHE A 100 5.80 -7.74 0.15
C PHE A 100 5.69 -6.42 -0.63
N GLY A 101 6.37 -6.34 -1.77
CA GLY A 101 6.23 -5.26 -2.74
C GLY A 101 7.50 -5.03 -3.54
N ASP A 102 7.60 -3.89 -4.21
CA ASP A 102 8.79 -3.54 -4.99
C ASP A 102 9.72 -2.62 -4.21
N PRO A 103 10.99 -2.98 -4.03
CA PRO A 103 11.90 -2.18 -3.23
C PRO A 103 12.11 -0.79 -3.86
N MET A 104 12.01 0.25 -3.03
CA MET A 104 12.30 1.63 -3.42
C MET A 104 13.73 2.02 -3.04
N GLY A 105 14.45 2.60 -4.00
CA GLY A 105 15.71 3.30 -3.75
C GLY A 105 16.85 2.43 -3.19
N GLN A 106 17.93 3.07 -2.72
CA GLN A 106 19.07 2.36 -2.13
C GLN A 106 18.70 1.87 -0.72
N THR A 107 18.50 0.57 -0.61
CA THR A 107 18.43 -0.19 0.64
C THR A 107 19.78 -0.08 1.35
N THR A 108 19.88 0.70 2.42
CA THR A 108 21.03 0.59 3.33
C THR A 108 20.66 -0.32 4.49
N GLU A 109 21.59 -1.18 4.94
CA GLU A 109 21.38 -2.05 6.11
C GLU A 109 20.87 -1.25 7.33
N SER A 110 21.31 0.01 7.45
CA SER A 110 20.92 0.93 8.51
C SER A 110 19.48 1.46 8.41
N LYS A 111 18.88 1.58 7.20
CA LYS A 111 17.53 2.17 7.01
C LYS A 111 16.45 1.16 6.64
N GLY A 112 16.84 -0.05 6.21
CA GLY A 112 15.94 -1.07 5.68
C GLY A 112 15.30 -0.69 4.35
N THR A 113 14.31 -1.49 3.93
CA THR A 113 13.69 -1.40 2.60
C THR A 113 12.25 -0.90 2.71
N ALA A 114 11.93 0.16 1.96
CA ALA A 114 10.55 0.57 1.72
C ALA A 114 10.04 -0.06 0.42
N MET A 115 8.76 -0.40 0.37
CA MET A 115 8.12 -0.96 -0.83
C MET A 115 7.30 0.10 -1.54
N ASN A 116 7.35 0.11 -2.87
CA ASN A 116 6.68 1.07 -3.74
C ASN A 116 5.17 1.12 -3.47
N GLY A 117 4.64 2.34 -3.42
CA GLY A 117 3.25 2.60 -3.09
C GLY A 117 2.22 1.97 -4.03
N LYS A 118 2.57 1.57 -5.26
CA LYS A 118 1.59 0.99 -6.20
C LYS A 118 0.86 -0.21 -5.59
N ILE A 119 1.60 -1.14 -4.98
CA ILE A 119 1.04 -2.21 -4.15
C ILE A 119 2.12 -2.72 -3.20
N TYR A 120 1.73 -2.86 -1.94
CA TYR A 120 2.52 -3.57 -0.96
C TYR A 120 1.61 -4.30 0.02
N ALA A 121 2.12 -5.35 0.63
CA ALA A 121 1.39 -6.13 1.63
C ALA A 121 2.28 -6.43 2.83
N VAL A 122 1.67 -6.47 4.00
CA VAL A 122 2.34 -6.81 5.25
C VAL A 122 1.53 -7.83 6.01
N THR A 123 2.24 -8.71 6.70
CA THR A 123 1.65 -9.65 7.66
C THR A 123 1.20 -8.93 8.94
N SER A 124 0.26 -9.53 9.65
CA SER A 124 -0.32 -8.98 10.89
C SER A 124 0.71 -8.61 11.95
N ASN A 125 1.83 -9.33 12.02
CA ASN A 125 2.88 -9.06 13.00
C ASN A 125 3.63 -7.75 12.74
N ILE A 126 3.81 -7.35 11.47
CA ILE A 126 4.36 -6.04 11.14
C ILE A 126 3.43 -4.92 11.63
N ILE A 127 2.12 -5.06 11.41
CA ILE A 127 1.15 -4.07 11.87
C ILE A 127 1.04 -4.06 13.39
N SER A 128 1.10 -5.22 14.05
CA SER A 128 1.15 -5.31 15.50
C SER A 128 2.36 -4.58 16.07
N ASP A 129 3.52 -4.71 15.41
CA ASP A 129 4.72 -3.96 15.80
C ASP A 129 4.51 -2.46 15.61
N TYR A 130 4.08 -2.04 14.42
CA TYR A 130 3.74 -0.64 14.12
C TYR A 130 2.80 -0.05 15.19
N CYS A 131 1.70 -0.73 15.52
CA CYS A 131 0.69 -0.27 16.48
C CYS A 131 1.22 -0.19 17.92
N SER A 132 2.19 -1.03 18.28
CA SER A 132 2.85 -0.95 19.59
C SER A 132 3.94 0.11 19.65
N CYS A 133 4.36 0.64 18.51
CA CYS A 133 5.29 1.75 18.43
C CYS A 133 4.52 3.08 18.50
N ASN A 134 4.98 4.00 19.34
CA ASN A 134 4.43 5.36 19.41
C ASN A 134 4.90 6.18 18.20
N THR A 135 4.35 5.86 17.03
CA THR A 135 4.71 6.48 15.76
C THR A 135 4.15 7.90 15.70
N PRO A 136 4.99 8.94 15.55
CA PRO A 136 4.50 10.31 15.40
C PRO A 136 3.86 10.49 14.02
N GLU A 137 2.93 11.44 13.93
CA GLU A 137 2.33 11.83 12.66
C GLU A 137 3.42 12.30 11.66
N PRO A 138 3.38 11.85 10.40
CA PRO A 138 4.38 12.23 9.40
C PRO A 138 4.26 13.66 8.90
N GLY A 139 5.42 14.25 8.58
CA GLY A 139 5.51 15.45 7.75
C GLY A 139 5.43 15.15 6.25
N LYS A 140 5.80 16.13 5.41
CA LYS A 140 5.78 16.01 3.94
C LYS A 140 6.90 15.08 3.45
N ARG A 141 6.54 13.86 3.04
CA ARG A 141 7.42 12.83 2.45
C ARG A 141 6.64 11.97 1.44
N LEU A 142 7.30 11.02 0.80
CA LEU A 142 6.60 9.95 0.09
C LEU A 142 5.97 8.99 1.11
N GLU A 143 4.72 8.61 0.87
CA GLU A 143 3.89 7.79 1.77
C GLU A 143 4.49 6.41 2.03
N ASP A 144 4.81 5.72 0.95
CA ASP A 144 5.46 4.42 0.91
C ASP A 144 6.83 4.41 1.61
N MET A 145 7.67 5.42 1.34
CA MET A 145 8.95 5.57 1.99
C MET A 145 8.81 5.82 3.50
N TRP A 146 7.85 6.66 3.91
CA TRP A 146 7.57 6.90 5.32
C TRP A 146 7.14 5.62 6.03
N PHE A 147 6.17 4.88 5.47
CA PHE A 147 5.64 3.67 6.09
C PHE A 147 6.75 2.61 6.23
N GLY A 148 7.50 2.36 5.15
CA GLY A 148 8.60 1.39 5.17
C GLY A 148 9.67 1.71 6.21
N GLN A 149 10.11 2.97 6.28
CA GLN A 149 11.09 3.41 7.29
C GLN A 149 10.56 3.25 8.71
N THR A 150 9.30 3.64 8.94
CA THR A 150 8.66 3.55 10.25
C THR A 150 8.59 2.11 10.77
N VAL A 151 8.15 1.18 9.92
CA VAL A 151 8.07 -0.24 10.28
C VAL A 151 9.45 -0.81 10.58
N VAL A 152 10.45 -0.53 9.73
CA VAL A 152 11.83 -1.00 9.95
C VAL A 152 12.39 -0.46 11.26
N GLU A 153 12.26 0.84 11.51
CA GLU A 153 12.73 1.46 12.75
C GLU A 153 12.05 0.87 13.98
N CYS A 154 10.76 0.59 13.89
CA CYS A 154 9.99 -0.03 14.97
C CYS A 154 10.49 -1.46 15.28
N VAL A 155 10.66 -2.31 14.26
CA VAL A 155 11.18 -3.68 14.42
C VAL A 155 12.60 -3.66 14.97
N LYS A 156 13.46 -2.74 14.50
CA LYS A 156 14.83 -2.58 15.02
C LYS A 156 14.85 -2.18 16.49
N LYS A 157 14.02 -1.23 16.91
CA LYS A 157 13.90 -0.79 18.31
C LYS A 157 13.48 -1.92 19.25
N LYS A 158 12.72 -2.89 18.75
CA LYS A 158 12.28 -4.07 19.53
C LYS A 158 13.38 -5.12 19.73
N GLY A 159 14.49 -5.04 18.98
CA GLY A 159 15.65 -5.91 19.20
C GLY A 159 15.38 -7.39 18.92
N TYR A 160 14.49 -7.71 17.98
CA TYR A 160 14.20 -9.08 17.57
C TYR A 160 15.44 -9.83 17.08
N LYS A 161 15.46 -11.15 17.26
CA LYS A 161 16.54 -11.99 16.74
C LYS A 161 16.55 -11.97 15.20
N PRO A 162 17.68 -12.31 14.54
CA PRO A 162 17.78 -12.29 13.08
C PRO A 162 16.65 -13.06 12.36
N GLU A 163 16.26 -14.22 12.86
CA GLU A 163 15.18 -15.07 12.33
C GLU A 163 13.77 -14.48 12.51
N GLU A 164 13.64 -13.48 13.37
CA GLU A 164 12.39 -12.77 13.66
C GLU A 164 12.33 -11.40 12.96
N GLN A 165 13.36 -11.01 12.19
CA GLN A 165 13.41 -9.75 11.45
C GLN A 165 12.42 -9.72 10.26
N ILE A 166 12.30 -8.56 9.62
CA ILE A 166 11.46 -8.40 8.42
C ILE A 166 12.05 -9.23 7.27
N ILE A 167 11.20 -10.06 6.67
CA ILE A 167 11.47 -10.77 5.43
C ILE A 167 10.89 -9.95 4.28
N TYR A 168 11.77 -9.41 3.45
CA TYR A 168 11.37 -8.68 2.25
C TYR A 168 11.01 -9.66 1.14
N TYR A 169 9.74 -9.67 0.74
CA TYR A 169 9.22 -10.54 -0.30
C TYR A 169 9.01 -9.73 -1.59
N HIS A 170 10.02 -9.74 -2.46
CA HIS A 170 10.00 -8.87 -3.64
C HIS A 170 8.99 -9.33 -4.69
N SER A 171 8.29 -8.37 -5.29
CA SER A 171 7.32 -8.68 -6.33
C SER A 171 7.97 -9.02 -7.68
N LYS A 172 7.23 -9.74 -8.52
CA LYS A 172 7.54 -9.92 -9.94
C LYS A 172 6.92 -8.75 -10.70
N GLU A 173 7.69 -7.68 -10.87
CA GLU A 173 7.21 -6.40 -11.42
C GLU A 173 6.52 -6.52 -12.78
N ASN A 174 6.94 -7.48 -13.61
CA ASN A 174 6.33 -7.73 -14.91
C ASN A 174 4.90 -8.31 -14.83
N LEU A 175 4.39 -8.59 -13.63
CA LEU A 175 3.03 -9.03 -13.35
C LEU A 175 2.20 -7.98 -12.59
N ILE A 176 2.78 -6.80 -12.30
CA ILE A 176 2.13 -5.69 -11.59
C ILE A 176 2.41 -4.37 -12.34
N TYR A 177 1.42 -3.91 -13.09
CA TYR A 177 1.50 -2.70 -13.89
C TYR A 177 0.80 -1.54 -13.19
N HIS A 178 1.46 -0.39 -13.15
CA HIS A 178 0.93 0.84 -12.56
C HIS A 178 0.71 1.87 -13.67
N LYS A 179 -0.51 2.41 -13.78
CA LYS A 179 -0.97 3.41 -14.76
C LYS A 179 -1.03 2.97 -16.21
N ARG A 180 -0.11 2.13 -16.68
CA ARG A 180 -0.04 1.75 -18.09
C ARG A 180 0.41 0.31 -18.28
N TYR A 181 -0.31 -0.41 -19.12
CA TYR A 181 0.09 -1.69 -19.66
C TYR A 181 0.35 -1.54 -21.16
N LYS A 182 1.56 -1.87 -21.61
CA LYS A 182 1.92 -1.83 -23.03
C LYS A 182 2.61 -3.12 -23.45
N LYS A 183 1.97 -3.89 -24.33
CA LYS A 183 2.52 -5.13 -24.89
C LYS A 183 1.99 -5.36 -26.30
N ASN A 184 2.88 -5.58 -27.25
CA ASN A 184 2.54 -5.74 -28.67
C ASN A 184 1.67 -4.58 -29.17
N ASN A 185 0.47 -4.87 -29.68
CA ASN A 185 -0.53 -3.91 -30.15
C ASN A 185 -1.50 -3.43 -29.06
N VAL A 186 -1.26 -3.79 -27.78
CA VAL A 186 -2.08 -3.36 -26.64
C VAL A 186 -1.39 -2.22 -25.92
N ASP A 187 -2.11 -1.11 -25.73
CA ASP A 187 -1.70 0.07 -24.95
C ASP A 187 -2.89 0.54 -24.12
N LEU A 188 -2.91 0.13 -22.85
CA LEU A 188 -3.97 0.44 -21.90
C LEU A 188 -3.43 1.42 -20.87
N GLN A 189 -4.18 2.50 -20.61
CA GLN A 189 -3.87 3.48 -19.57
C GLN A 189 -5.04 3.60 -18.61
N ALA A 190 -4.76 3.56 -17.31
CA ALA A 190 -5.72 3.86 -16.24
C ALA A 190 -5.24 5.05 -15.40
N GLY A 191 -6.20 5.69 -14.73
CA GLY A 191 -5.96 6.89 -13.95
C GLY A 191 -5.96 8.17 -14.80
N ARG A 192 -5.41 9.24 -14.23
CA ARG A 192 -5.45 10.57 -14.85
C ARG A 192 -4.59 10.64 -16.12
N LYS A 193 -5.19 11.02 -17.24
CA LYS A 193 -4.46 11.43 -18.45
C LYS A 193 -3.85 12.82 -18.21
N ILE A 194 -2.57 12.87 -17.84
CA ILE A 194 -1.83 14.13 -17.76
C ILE A 194 -1.40 14.51 -19.18
N GLU A 195 -2.15 15.41 -19.82
CA GLU A 195 -1.68 16.04 -21.05
C GLU A 195 -0.55 17.01 -20.67
N LYS A 196 0.68 16.70 -21.10
CA LYS A 196 1.77 17.67 -21.00
C LYS A 196 1.37 18.88 -21.84
N LYS A 197 1.00 19.99 -21.21
CA LYS A 197 0.99 21.28 -21.90
C LYS A 197 2.42 21.50 -22.38
N ASN A 198 2.63 21.46 -23.70
CA ASN A 198 3.83 22.01 -24.29
C ASN A 198 3.94 23.45 -23.78
N LYS A 199 4.93 23.74 -22.96
CA LYS A 199 5.35 25.12 -22.69
C LYS A 199 5.97 25.63 -23.98
N ASN A 200 5.14 26.05 -24.92
CA ASN A 200 5.53 27.03 -25.90
C ASN A 200 5.41 28.38 -25.21
N ASN A 201 6.57 28.89 -24.76
CA ASN A 201 6.95 30.31 -24.71
C ASN A 201 8.40 30.37 -24.23
#